data_AF-A0A7C2RZ77-F1
#
_entry.id   AF-A0A7C2RZ77-F1
#
_cell.length_a   1.000
_cell.length_b   1.000
_cell.length_c   1.000
_cell.angle_alpha   90.00
_cell.angle_beta   90.00
_cell.angle_gamma   90.00
#
_symmetry.space_group_name_H-M   'P 1'
#
loop_
_entity.id
_entity.type
_entity.pdbx_description
1 polymer ?
#
loop_
_entity_poly.entity_id
_entity_poly.type
_entity_poly.pdbx_seq_one_letter_code
_entity_poly.pdbx_strand_id
1 'polypeptide(L)'
;MHKERKSVIVDIDLVLDKKLHGTIRSFLQSLEYIQSLYHLENTGGFSLNIENAIFQKSISSLRTGASYLSNQEKFELEKQIDFMSSGIYDLYTLTLINQGRECIDLILGKIFSLDKNDRRCYAGAIGSVNNFFDDLIEAYDKILKQSSGKNKVFSNNGNAPAIRCIDVFSLAGELNTRHKPICVFFSGGSPENLSNLSRMTVFINLYTRRFALISKEIAKKYLGNYAIIDDLDDENIGRLLLLWLRGHDLGHFYGEDLLMSSMSELDRAYLILHELKSDILSLYNMRFLADDLLRGDLLIKAYTVSIAEMFRYIRRGRFWSYPDTASAFLTYSYLRDGGSIRFDKLTEKFHVDYDRLETDIENLAKEVVDIFALGGVAEADRLLNRWGDVRELGLHDLPDELKVLDDTSIPHYIDFNFITKDRILLGYD
;
A
#
# COMPACT_ATOMS: atom_id res chain seq x y z
N MET A 1 22.53 12.73 17.24
CA MET A 1 23.22 11.63 16.54
C MET A 1 22.12 10.74 15.97
N HIS A 2 21.83 10.80 14.67
CA HIS A 2 20.79 9.91 14.10
C HIS A 2 21.28 8.47 14.23
N LYS A 3 20.53 7.65 14.99
CA LYS A 3 20.82 6.22 15.07
C LYS A 3 20.73 5.61 13.66
N GLU A 4 21.64 4.71 13.36
CA GLU A 4 21.69 4.07 12.05
C GLU A 4 20.47 3.17 11.83
N ARG A 5 19.60 3.55 10.88
CA ARG A 5 18.40 2.77 10.54
C ARG A 5 18.81 1.48 9.82
N LYS A 6 18.51 0.34 10.43
CA LYS A 6 18.85 -0.99 9.89
C LYS A 6 17.89 -1.44 8.78
N SER A 7 18.43 -2.17 7.82
CA SER A 7 17.68 -2.92 6.81
C SER A 7 17.97 -4.41 6.95
N VAL A 8 17.00 -5.25 6.58
CA VAL A 8 17.19 -6.71 6.46
C VAL A 8 16.95 -7.12 5.01
N ILE A 9 17.67 -8.14 4.53
CA ILE A 9 17.45 -8.74 3.21
C ILE A 9 16.70 -10.06 3.41
N VAL A 10 15.70 -10.29 2.58
CA VAL A 10 14.81 -11.44 2.67
C VAL A 10 14.71 -12.13 1.32
N ASP A 11 14.88 -13.44 1.31
CA ASP A 11 14.70 -14.24 0.11
C ASP A 11 13.20 -14.39 -0.23
N ILE A 12 12.88 -14.19 -1.52
CA ILE A 12 11.57 -14.45 -2.11
C ILE A 12 11.71 -15.57 -3.14
N ASP A 13 11.22 -16.75 -2.77
CA ASP A 13 11.23 -17.96 -3.58
C ASP A 13 9.79 -18.44 -3.82
N LEU A 14 9.34 -18.31 -5.07
CA LEU A 14 8.05 -18.74 -5.55
C LEU A 14 8.26 -19.88 -6.55
N VAL A 15 7.34 -20.83 -6.52
CA VAL A 15 7.30 -21.92 -7.52
C VAL A 15 6.36 -21.51 -8.64
N LEU A 16 6.91 -21.31 -9.84
CA LEU A 16 6.14 -20.94 -11.03
C LEU A 16 6.06 -22.12 -12.02
N ASP A 17 5.07 -22.11 -12.91
CA ASP A 17 4.96 -23.14 -13.95
C ASP A 17 6.12 -23.03 -14.95
N LYS A 18 6.92 -24.11 -15.04
CA LYS A 18 8.07 -24.22 -15.95
C LYS A 18 7.71 -23.95 -17.41
N LYS A 19 6.48 -24.24 -17.84
CA LYS A 19 6.01 -23.96 -19.20
C LYS A 19 5.99 -22.47 -19.52
N LEU A 20 5.84 -21.62 -18.51
CA LEU A 20 5.78 -20.17 -18.66
C LEU A 20 7.16 -19.49 -18.56
N HIS A 21 8.23 -20.23 -18.22
CA HIS A 21 9.57 -19.66 -18.00
C HIS A 21 10.10 -18.86 -19.20
N GLY A 22 9.79 -19.28 -20.43
CA GLY A 22 10.17 -18.55 -21.65
C GLY A 22 9.56 -17.14 -21.70
N THR A 23 8.25 -17.04 -21.48
CA THR A 23 7.52 -15.77 -21.43
C THR A 23 7.92 -14.92 -20.21
N ILE A 24 8.05 -15.54 -19.03
CA ILE A 24 8.47 -14.84 -17.80
C ILE A 24 9.88 -14.26 -17.95
N ARG A 25 10.82 -14.97 -18.59
CA ARG A 25 12.16 -14.44 -18.87
C ARG A 25 12.10 -13.18 -19.73
N SER A 26 11.24 -13.15 -20.74
CA SER A 26 11.02 -11.95 -21.56
C SER A 26 10.37 -10.80 -20.79
N PHE A 27 9.50 -11.09 -19.82
CA PHE A 27 8.93 -10.08 -18.92
C PHE A 27 10.02 -9.51 -17.98
N LEU A 28 10.87 -10.36 -17.41
CA LEU A 28 12.00 -9.94 -16.58
C LEU A 28 12.98 -9.05 -17.37
N GLN A 29 13.29 -9.42 -18.61
CA GLN A 29 14.11 -8.60 -19.49
C GLN A 29 13.46 -7.25 -19.83
N SER A 30 12.14 -7.22 -20.04
CA SER A 30 11.37 -5.98 -20.20
C SER A 30 11.48 -5.08 -18.96
N LEU A 31 11.40 -5.69 -17.77
CA LEU A 31 11.54 -5.00 -16.49
C LEU A 31 12.96 -4.42 -16.28
N GLU A 32 14.01 -5.07 -16.77
CA GLU A 32 15.38 -4.54 -16.78
C GLU A 32 15.54 -3.28 -17.67
N TYR A 33 14.81 -3.21 -18.79
CA TYR A 33 14.76 -1.98 -19.59
C TYR A 33 14.07 -0.84 -18.84
N ILE A 34 13.02 -1.12 -18.05
CA ILE A 34 12.41 -0.11 -17.17
C ILE A 34 13.41 0.36 -16.10
N GLN A 35 14.17 -0.55 -15.49
CA GLN A 35 15.25 -0.19 -14.56
C GLN A 35 16.30 0.72 -15.22
N SER A 36 16.65 0.44 -16.49
CA SER A 36 17.61 1.25 -17.25
C SER A 36 17.07 2.66 -17.53
N LEU A 37 15.80 2.78 -17.90
CA LEU A 37 15.13 4.06 -18.09
C LEU A 37 15.09 4.88 -16.80
N TYR A 38 14.74 4.24 -15.67
CA TYR A 38 14.79 4.85 -14.35
C TYR A 38 16.20 5.39 -14.02
N HIS A 39 17.26 4.64 -14.29
CA HIS A 39 18.62 5.12 -14.05
C HIS A 39 18.97 6.33 -14.91
N LEU A 40 18.64 6.31 -16.20
CA LEU A 40 18.89 7.43 -17.11
C LEU A 40 18.14 8.70 -16.71
N GLU A 41 16.89 8.57 -16.25
CA GLU A 41 16.11 9.70 -15.73
C GLU A 41 16.79 10.38 -14.53
N ASN A 42 17.52 9.62 -13.71
CA ASN A 42 18.17 10.11 -12.49
C ASN A 42 19.64 10.54 -12.70
N THR A 43 20.31 10.11 -13.77
CA THR A 43 21.70 10.48 -14.07
C THR A 43 21.84 11.61 -15.11
N GLY A 44 20.73 12.12 -15.65
CA GLY A 44 20.73 13.27 -16.58
C GLY A 44 21.05 12.93 -18.03
N GLY A 45 21.25 11.65 -18.37
CA GLY A 45 21.49 11.16 -19.74
C GLY A 45 20.21 10.96 -20.57
N PHE A 46 19.12 11.65 -20.22
CA PHE A 46 17.78 11.35 -20.71
C PHE A 46 17.41 12.22 -21.91
N SER A 47 17.15 11.59 -23.06
CA SER A 47 16.55 12.24 -24.23
C SER A 47 15.39 11.38 -24.74
N LEU A 48 14.39 12.01 -25.37
CA LEU A 48 13.22 11.32 -25.91
C LEU A 48 13.60 10.20 -26.90
N ASN A 49 14.68 10.39 -27.67
CA ASN A 49 15.17 9.37 -28.61
C ASN A 49 15.73 8.13 -27.88
N ILE A 50 16.46 8.33 -26.78
CA ILE A 50 17.00 7.23 -25.97
C ILE A 50 15.87 6.52 -25.22
N GLU A 51 14.94 7.29 -24.64
CA GLU A 51 13.74 6.77 -23.98
C GLU A 51 12.95 5.87 -24.93
N ASN A 52 12.61 6.38 -26.12
CA ASN A 52 11.91 5.61 -27.14
C ASN A 52 12.68 4.36 -27.58
N ALA A 53 14.00 4.46 -27.80
CA ALA A 53 14.80 3.32 -28.22
C ALA A 53 14.81 2.18 -27.17
N ILE A 54 14.94 2.52 -25.88
CA ILE A 54 14.91 1.53 -24.79
C ILE A 54 13.50 0.98 -24.59
N PHE A 55 12.49 1.83 -24.66
CA PHE A 55 11.09 1.40 -24.56
C PHE A 55 10.73 0.42 -25.68
N GLN A 56 11.15 0.67 -26.93
CA GLN A 56 10.93 -0.27 -28.05
C GLN A 56 11.67 -1.60 -27.86
N LYS A 57 12.84 -1.62 -27.21
CA LYS A 57 13.49 -2.89 -26.81
C LYS A 57 12.65 -3.66 -25.79
N SER A 58 12.01 -2.96 -24.86
CA SER A 58 11.05 -3.54 -23.92
C SER A 58 9.89 -4.21 -24.67
N ILE A 59 9.25 -3.49 -25.60
CA ILE A 59 8.18 -4.06 -26.47
C ILE A 59 8.65 -5.29 -27.24
N SER A 60 9.84 -5.23 -27.86
CA SER A 60 10.40 -6.34 -28.63
C SER A 60 10.67 -7.58 -27.77
N SER A 61 11.13 -7.39 -26.53
CA SER A 61 11.27 -8.49 -25.55
C SER A 61 9.94 -9.14 -25.26
N LEU A 62 8.90 -8.35 -24.99
CA LEU A 62 7.55 -8.87 -24.70
C LEU A 62 6.96 -9.65 -25.87
N ARG A 63 7.14 -9.18 -27.12
CA ARG A 63 6.73 -9.91 -28.33
C ARG A 63 7.47 -11.24 -28.48
N THR A 64 8.76 -11.29 -28.11
CA THR A 64 9.51 -12.55 -28.03
C THR A 64 8.88 -13.48 -26.98
N GLY A 65 8.49 -12.94 -25.83
CA GLY A 65 7.80 -13.68 -24.77
C GLY A 65 6.48 -14.32 -25.22
N ALA A 66 5.70 -13.60 -26.04
CA ALA A 66 4.44 -14.11 -26.59
C ALA A 66 4.64 -15.28 -27.56
N SER A 67 5.81 -15.39 -28.21
CA SER A 67 6.12 -16.50 -29.13
C SER A 67 6.24 -17.87 -28.45
N TYR A 68 6.41 -17.92 -27.13
CA TYR A 68 6.45 -19.14 -26.34
C TYR A 68 5.05 -19.68 -25.96
N LEU A 69 3.99 -18.93 -26.24
CA LEU A 69 2.61 -19.27 -25.85
C LEU A 69 1.84 -19.98 -26.96
N SER A 70 0.75 -20.64 -26.59
CA SER A 70 -0.20 -21.22 -27.56
C SER A 70 -1.01 -20.14 -28.28
N ASN A 71 -1.65 -20.48 -29.41
CA ASN A 71 -2.29 -19.49 -30.29
C ASN A 71 -3.25 -18.51 -29.58
N GLN A 72 -4.13 -18.99 -28.70
CA GLN A 72 -5.09 -18.11 -28.02
C GLN A 72 -4.40 -17.22 -26.97
N GLU A 73 -3.52 -17.80 -26.14
CA GLU A 73 -2.79 -17.10 -25.08
C GLU A 73 -1.84 -16.05 -25.67
N LYS A 74 -1.18 -16.41 -26.76
CA LYS A 74 -0.35 -15.52 -27.57
C LYS A 74 -1.17 -14.34 -28.09
N PHE A 75 -2.33 -14.60 -28.70
CA PHE A 75 -3.20 -13.56 -29.24
C PHE A 75 -3.65 -12.55 -28.18
N GLU A 76 -4.08 -13.03 -27.00
CA GLU A 76 -4.49 -12.15 -25.89
C GLU A 76 -3.31 -11.32 -25.34
N LEU A 77 -2.12 -11.90 -25.24
CA LEU A 77 -0.94 -11.16 -24.80
C LEU A 77 -0.49 -10.12 -25.84
N GLU A 78 -0.44 -10.50 -27.12
CA GLU A 78 -0.06 -9.58 -28.22
C GLU A 78 -0.99 -8.37 -28.30
N LYS A 79 -2.30 -8.55 -28.08
CA LYS A 79 -3.26 -7.45 -28.02
C LYS A 79 -2.93 -6.43 -26.93
N GLN A 80 -2.55 -6.90 -25.74
CA GLN A 80 -2.15 -6.01 -24.63
C GLN A 80 -0.80 -5.32 -24.93
N ILE A 81 0.15 -6.04 -25.53
CA ILE A 81 1.44 -5.47 -25.95
C ILE A 81 1.23 -4.38 -27.00
N ASP A 82 0.35 -4.58 -27.98
CA ASP A 82 0.08 -3.61 -29.03
C ASP A 82 -0.56 -2.33 -28.46
N PHE A 83 -1.48 -2.47 -27.50
CA PHE A 83 -2.00 -1.31 -26.76
C PHE A 83 -0.86 -0.53 -26.09
N MET A 84 -0.01 -1.24 -25.34
CA MET A 84 1.12 -0.67 -24.60
C MET A 84 2.19 -0.04 -25.53
N SER A 85 2.34 -0.55 -26.76
CA SER A 85 3.32 -0.06 -27.75
C SER A 85 3.04 1.37 -28.22
N SER A 86 1.82 1.85 -28.01
CA SER A 86 1.41 3.23 -28.31
C SER A 86 1.99 4.25 -27.32
N GLY A 87 2.64 3.79 -26.24
CA GLY A 87 3.21 4.60 -25.18
C GLY A 87 2.54 4.34 -23.83
N ILE A 88 3.27 4.59 -22.74
CA ILE A 88 2.78 4.42 -21.37
C ILE A 88 2.98 5.74 -20.63
N TYR A 89 1.89 6.33 -20.13
CA TYR A 89 1.89 7.60 -19.40
C TYR A 89 1.80 7.42 -17.87
N ASP A 90 1.24 6.29 -17.45
CA ASP A 90 0.98 5.84 -16.07
C ASP A 90 1.16 4.30 -16.02
N LEU A 91 1.17 3.63 -14.87
CA LEU A 91 1.30 2.17 -14.80
C LEU A 91 0.27 1.44 -15.70
N TYR A 92 0.76 0.45 -16.42
CA TYR A 92 -0.02 -0.47 -17.24
C TYR A 92 0.27 -1.90 -16.82
N THR A 93 -0.76 -2.74 -16.78
CA THR A 93 -0.63 -4.16 -16.43
C THR A 93 -0.82 -5.03 -17.67
N LEU A 94 0.18 -5.86 -17.95
CA LEU A 94 0.11 -6.99 -18.87
C LEU A 94 -0.18 -8.25 -18.07
N THR A 95 -1.32 -8.88 -18.32
CA THR A 95 -1.71 -10.12 -17.68
C THR A 95 -1.47 -11.31 -18.61
N LEU A 96 -0.63 -12.23 -18.18
CA LEU A 96 -0.41 -13.52 -18.82
C LEU A 96 -1.51 -14.49 -18.41
N ILE A 97 -2.23 -15.00 -19.42
CA ILE A 97 -3.25 -16.04 -19.26
C ILE A 97 -2.65 -17.38 -19.71
N ASN A 98 -2.83 -18.41 -18.91
CA ASN A 98 -2.48 -19.80 -19.25
C ASN A 98 -3.64 -20.72 -18.90
N GLN A 99 -4.07 -21.55 -19.84
CA GLN A 99 -5.21 -22.48 -19.69
C GLN A 99 -6.49 -21.80 -19.19
N GLY A 100 -6.74 -20.57 -19.66
CA GLY A 100 -7.92 -19.78 -19.30
C GLY A 100 -7.88 -19.16 -17.89
N ARG A 101 -6.72 -19.17 -17.21
CA ARG A 101 -6.52 -18.52 -15.92
C ARG A 101 -5.46 -17.43 -16.01
N GLU A 102 -5.68 -16.30 -15.36
CA GLU A 102 -4.64 -15.30 -15.14
C GLU A 102 -3.55 -15.90 -14.23
N CYS A 103 -2.28 -15.77 -14.61
CA CYS A 103 -1.17 -16.44 -13.92
C CYS A 103 -0.06 -15.49 -13.50
N ILE A 104 0.34 -14.55 -14.36
CA ILE A 104 1.42 -13.59 -14.09
C ILE A 104 0.96 -12.21 -14.50
N ASP A 105 1.15 -11.23 -13.62
CA ASP A 105 0.99 -9.82 -13.95
C ASP A 105 2.37 -9.17 -14.08
N LEU A 106 2.57 -8.42 -15.16
CA LEU A 106 3.68 -7.51 -15.35
C LEU A 106 3.16 -6.08 -15.37
N ILE A 107 3.59 -5.28 -14.40
CA ILE A 107 3.21 -3.89 -14.23
C ILE A 107 4.40 -3.02 -14.63
N LEU A 108 4.21 -2.08 -15.56
CA LEU A 108 5.25 -1.18 -16.06
C LEU A 108 4.68 0.22 -16.27
N GLY A 109 5.48 1.25 -16.00
CA GLY A 109 5.11 2.63 -16.33
C GLY A 109 5.90 3.64 -15.52
N LYS A 110 5.26 4.77 -15.19
CA LYS A 110 5.82 5.79 -14.30
C LYS A 110 4.90 6.00 -13.11
N ILE A 111 5.48 6.25 -11.95
CA ILE A 111 4.75 6.65 -10.73
C ILE A 111 5.32 7.95 -10.16
N PHE A 112 4.54 8.65 -9.34
CA PHE A 112 5.03 9.78 -8.56
C PHE A 112 5.92 9.33 -7.40
N SER A 113 7.09 9.97 -7.27
CA SER A 113 8.06 9.72 -6.21
C SER A 113 8.03 10.81 -5.15
N LEU A 114 7.47 10.51 -3.97
CA LEU A 114 7.47 11.42 -2.82
C LEU A 114 8.90 11.84 -2.42
N ASP A 115 9.85 10.91 -2.45
CA ASP A 115 11.26 11.18 -2.09
C ASP A 115 12.00 12.06 -3.13
N LYS A 116 11.36 12.36 -4.27
CA LYS A 116 11.92 13.19 -5.36
C LYS A 116 10.99 14.34 -5.72
N ASN A 117 10.32 14.91 -4.71
CA ASN A 117 9.41 16.05 -4.85
C ASN A 117 8.31 15.80 -5.90
N ASP A 118 7.66 14.64 -5.81
CA ASP A 118 6.54 14.26 -6.67
C ASP A 118 6.91 14.26 -8.16
N ARG A 119 8.17 13.93 -8.48
CA ARG A 119 8.60 13.68 -9.86
C ARG A 119 8.11 12.30 -10.32
N ARG A 120 7.60 12.22 -11.56
CA ARG A 120 7.31 10.94 -12.22
C ARG A 120 8.58 10.18 -12.56
N CYS A 121 8.66 8.93 -12.12
CA CYS A 121 9.81 8.05 -12.28
C CYS A 121 9.38 6.70 -12.83
N TYR A 122 10.19 6.12 -13.72
CA TYR A 122 9.95 4.75 -14.19
C TYR A 122 9.91 3.73 -13.05
N ALA A 123 8.98 2.79 -13.17
CA ALA A 123 8.66 1.79 -12.16
C ALA A 123 8.11 0.52 -12.81
N GLY A 124 8.34 -0.61 -12.16
CA GLY A 124 7.67 -1.84 -12.54
C GLY A 124 7.77 -2.96 -11.52
N ALA A 125 6.88 -3.93 -11.66
CA ALA A 125 6.81 -5.12 -10.85
C ALA A 125 6.37 -6.31 -11.71
N ILE A 126 6.80 -7.50 -11.32
CA ILE A 126 6.27 -8.76 -11.85
C ILE A 126 5.89 -9.66 -10.68
N GLY A 127 4.73 -10.30 -10.77
CA GLY A 127 4.26 -11.21 -9.73
C GLY A 127 3.34 -12.29 -10.26
N SER A 128 3.24 -13.38 -9.51
CA SER A 128 2.21 -14.40 -9.72
C SER A 128 0.88 -13.85 -9.26
N VAL A 129 -0.16 -14.02 -10.08
CA VAL A 129 -1.52 -13.64 -9.69
C VAL A 129 -1.95 -14.49 -8.49
N ASN A 130 -2.44 -13.84 -7.44
CA ASN A 130 -2.85 -14.48 -6.21
C ASN A 130 -4.35 -14.23 -5.96
N ASN A 131 -5.17 -15.20 -6.37
CA ASN A 131 -6.63 -15.16 -6.24
C ASN A 131 -7.14 -15.66 -4.88
N PHE A 132 -6.25 -15.97 -3.95
CA PHE A 132 -6.62 -16.52 -2.63
C PHE A 132 -7.56 -15.57 -1.86
N PHE A 133 -7.44 -14.26 -2.12
CA PHE A 133 -8.17 -13.22 -1.41
C PHE A 133 -9.37 -12.66 -2.17
N ASP A 134 -9.69 -13.16 -3.36
CA ASP A 134 -10.74 -12.59 -4.21
C ASP A 134 -12.11 -12.65 -3.51
N ASP A 135 -12.48 -13.82 -2.98
CA ASP A 135 -13.72 -14.01 -2.22
C ASP A 135 -13.80 -13.09 -1.00
N LEU A 136 -12.66 -12.78 -0.35
CA LEU A 136 -12.60 -11.89 0.80
C LEU A 136 -12.92 -10.45 0.39
N ILE A 137 -12.34 -9.99 -0.72
CA ILE A 137 -12.56 -8.65 -1.27
C ILE A 137 -14.02 -8.51 -1.74
N GLU A 138 -14.54 -9.49 -2.46
CA GLU A 138 -15.93 -9.49 -2.93
C GLU A 138 -16.93 -9.47 -1.78
N ALA A 139 -16.69 -10.26 -0.74
CA ALA A 139 -17.53 -10.29 0.45
C ALA A 139 -17.50 -8.95 1.19
N TYR A 140 -16.32 -8.33 1.33
CA TYR A 140 -16.16 -7.02 1.96
C TYR A 140 -16.98 -5.95 1.23
N ASP A 141 -16.83 -5.87 -0.09
CA ASP A 141 -17.54 -4.91 -0.93
C ASP A 141 -19.07 -5.10 -0.86
N LYS A 142 -19.53 -6.36 -0.77
CA LYS A 142 -20.94 -6.67 -0.62
C LYS A 142 -21.48 -6.22 0.74
N ILE A 143 -20.76 -6.47 1.84
CA ILE A 143 -21.19 -6.09 3.20
C ILE A 143 -21.29 -4.56 3.30
N LEU A 144 -20.28 -3.81 2.84
CA LEU A 144 -20.33 -2.36 2.95
C LEU A 144 -21.39 -1.72 2.07
N LYS A 145 -21.65 -2.23 0.86
CA LYS A 145 -22.78 -1.76 0.04
C LYS A 145 -24.12 -1.88 0.78
N GLN A 146 -24.29 -2.90 1.63
CA GLN A 146 -25.50 -3.09 2.44
C GLN A 146 -25.54 -2.14 3.66
N SER A 147 -24.39 -1.90 4.28
CA SER A 147 -24.26 -1.06 5.48
C SER A 147 -24.39 0.45 5.20
N SER A 148 -23.87 0.93 4.06
CA SER A 148 -23.94 2.35 3.66
C SER A 148 -25.37 2.89 3.50
N GLY A 149 -26.36 2.02 3.26
CA GLY A 149 -27.76 2.41 3.13
C GLY A 149 -28.40 3.00 4.39
N LYS A 150 -27.74 2.85 5.56
CA LYS A 150 -28.27 3.32 6.86
C LYS A 150 -27.73 4.68 7.30
N ASN A 151 -26.64 5.18 6.70
CA ASN A 151 -26.01 6.42 7.15
C ASN A 151 -25.40 7.18 5.96
N LYS A 152 -26.14 8.16 5.41
CA LYS A 152 -25.81 8.89 4.17
C LYS A 152 -24.45 9.62 4.20
N VAL A 153 -23.92 9.91 5.38
CA VAL A 153 -22.61 10.56 5.56
C VAL A 153 -21.45 9.62 5.18
N PHE A 154 -21.67 8.31 5.15
CA PHE A 154 -20.68 7.28 4.83
C PHE A 154 -21.02 6.52 3.54
N SER A 155 -21.72 7.15 2.60
CA SER A 155 -21.95 6.55 1.28
C SER A 155 -20.72 6.72 0.39
N ASN A 156 -20.36 5.63 -0.31
CA ASN A 156 -19.37 5.68 -1.36
C ASN A 156 -19.94 6.48 -2.54
N ASN A 157 -19.29 7.58 -2.90
CA ASN A 157 -19.72 8.46 -3.98
C ASN A 157 -19.02 8.15 -5.32
N GLY A 158 -18.11 7.18 -5.35
CA GLY A 158 -17.33 6.80 -6.53
C GLY A 158 -17.25 5.30 -6.80
N ASN A 159 -16.74 4.93 -7.97
CA ASN A 159 -16.33 3.56 -8.23
C ASN A 159 -14.97 3.34 -7.60
N ALA A 160 -14.95 2.58 -6.50
CA ALA A 160 -13.70 2.17 -5.87
C ALA A 160 -12.81 1.40 -6.86
N PRO A 161 -11.47 1.54 -6.77
CA PRO A 161 -10.56 0.77 -7.57
C PRO A 161 -10.82 -0.74 -7.45
N ALA A 162 -10.68 -1.45 -8.57
CA ALA A 162 -10.64 -2.91 -8.54
C ALA A 162 -9.32 -3.36 -7.90
N ILE A 163 -9.40 -4.14 -6.83
CA ILE A 163 -8.22 -4.70 -6.16
C ILE A 163 -7.83 -6.02 -6.80
N ARG A 164 -6.53 -6.21 -6.97
CA ARG A 164 -5.91 -7.51 -7.28
C ARG A 164 -4.71 -7.76 -6.38
N CYS A 165 -4.51 -9.00 -5.95
CA CYS A 165 -3.31 -9.40 -5.23
C CYS A 165 -2.33 -10.14 -6.15
N ILE A 166 -1.03 -9.86 -5.98
CA ILE A 166 0.04 -10.60 -6.63
C ILE A 166 1.14 -10.95 -5.62
N ASP A 167 1.77 -12.10 -5.83
CA ASP A 167 3.02 -12.48 -5.17
C ASP A 167 4.20 -12.03 -6.03
N VAL A 168 4.81 -10.91 -5.65
CA VAL A 168 5.88 -10.27 -6.41
C VAL A 168 7.15 -11.09 -6.34
N PHE A 169 7.80 -11.28 -7.49
CA PHE A 169 9.12 -11.92 -7.57
C PHE A 169 10.17 -11.11 -8.35
N SER A 170 9.86 -9.88 -8.77
CA SER A 170 10.88 -8.88 -9.12
C SER A 170 10.27 -7.48 -9.11
N LEU A 171 11.08 -6.48 -8.77
CA LEU A 171 10.77 -5.06 -8.81
C LEU A 171 11.80 -4.31 -9.66
N ALA A 172 11.41 -3.15 -10.21
CA ALA A 172 12.32 -2.22 -10.87
C ALA A 172 11.92 -0.77 -10.65
N GLY A 173 12.90 0.11 -10.85
CA GLY A 173 12.77 1.56 -10.80
C GLY A 173 12.34 2.06 -9.42
N GLU A 174 11.39 2.98 -9.40
CA GLU A 174 10.91 3.63 -8.17
C GLU A 174 10.26 2.62 -7.19
N LEU A 175 9.70 1.52 -7.68
CA LEU A 175 9.15 0.44 -6.83
C LEU A 175 10.24 -0.38 -6.12
N ASN A 176 11.48 -0.36 -6.61
CA ASN A 176 12.62 -1.06 -6.02
C ASN A 176 13.56 -0.12 -5.25
N THR A 177 13.03 0.96 -4.70
CA THR A 177 13.79 1.89 -3.84
C THR A 177 13.86 1.37 -2.40
N ARG A 178 14.40 2.20 -1.49
CA ARG A 178 14.58 1.85 -0.07
C ARG A 178 13.25 1.59 0.63
N HIS A 179 12.21 2.35 0.32
CA HIS A 179 10.87 2.17 0.87
C HIS A 179 9.97 1.48 -0.16
N LYS A 180 9.96 0.15 -0.13
CA LYS A 180 9.14 -0.64 -1.05
C LYS A 180 7.65 -0.50 -0.71
N PRO A 181 6.81 -0.14 -1.69
CA PRO A 181 5.38 -0.02 -1.46
C PRO A 181 4.75 -1.41 -1.27
N ILE A 182 3.56 -1.44 -0.66
CA ILE A 182 2.73 -2.65 -0.55
C ILE A 182 1.65 -2.75 -1.60
N CYS A 183 1.39 -1.65 -2.29
CA CYS A 183 0.42 -1.59 -3.35
C CYS A 183 0.78 -0.45 -4.29
N VAL A 184 0.20 -0.51 -5.48
CA VAL A 184 0.21 0.58 -6.46
C VAL A 184 -1.21 0.85 -6.90
N PHE A 185 -1.57 2.12 -6.95
CA PHE A 185 -2.81 2.60 -7.57
C PHE A 185 -2.48 3.13 -8.95
N PHE A 186 -3.37 2.92 -9.92
CA PHE A 186 -3.20 3.47 -11.26
C PHE A 186 -4.52 3.52 -12.02
N SER A 187 -4.54 4.36 -13.05
CA SER A 187 -5.66 4.46 -13.98
C SER A 187 -5.20 3.88 -15.32
N GLY A 188 -5.84 2.80 -15.79
CA GLY A 188 -5.30 1.96 -16.89
C GLY A 188 -5.02 2.68 -18.21
N GLY A 189 -3.92 3.45 -18.28
CA GLY A 189 -3.47 4.24 -19.42
C GLY A 189 -3.89 5.73 -19.45
N SER A 190 -4.50 6.30 -18.42
CA SER A 190 -4.94 7.72 -18.40
C SER A 190 -4.12 8.60 -17.44
N PRO A 191 -4.11 9.94 -17.60
CA PRO A 191 -3.49 10.84 -16.63
C PRO A 191 -4.18 10.77 -15.26
N GLU A 192 -3.38 10.55 -14.21
CA GLU A 192 -3.86 10.41 -12.83
C GLU A 192 -4.38 11.73 -12.24
N ASN A 193 -5.61 11.68 -11.72
CA ASN A 193 -6.08 12.42 -10.55
C ASN A 193 -6.65 11.37 -9.58
N LEU A 194 -6.74 11.66 -8.27
CA LEU A 194 -7.21 10.69 -7.26
C LEU A 194 -8.60 10.11 -7.62
N SER A 195 -9.47 10.94 -8.21
CA SER A 195 -10.81 10.60 -8.68
C SER A 195 -10.88 9.67 -9.90
N ASN A 196 -9.77 9.45 -10.61
CA ASN A 196 -9.69 8.60 -11.81
C ASN A 196 -9.00 7.25 -11.57
N LEU A 197 -8.53 6.98 -10.34
CA LEU A 197 -7.92 5.70 -9.99
C LEU A 197 -8.97 4.58 -10.13
N SER A 198 -8.64 3.57 -10.93
CA SER A 198 -9.58 2.47 -11.25
C SER A 198 -9.05 1.10 -10.88
N ARG A 199 -7.75 0.96 -10.60
CA ARG A 199 -7.12 -0.30 -10.23
C ARG A 199 -6.13 -0.11 -9.09
N MET A 200 -6.06 -1.13 -8.25
CA MET A 200 -5.08 -1.25 -7.19
C MET A 200 -4.48 -2.66 -7.25
N THR A 201 -3.16 -2.74 -7.33
CA THR A 201 -2.47 -4.03 -7.18
C THR A 201 -1.74 -4.08 -5.85
N VAL A 202 -2.02 -5.10 -5.04
CA VAL A 202 -1.41 -5.36 -3.73
C VAL A 202 -0.30 -6.40 -3.89
N PHE A 203 0.88 -6.07 -3.39
CA PHE A 203 2.06 -6.95 -3.34
C PHE A 203 1.99 -7.78 -2.05
N ILE A 204 1.07 -8.75 -2.02
CA ILE A 204 0.60 -9.35 -0.76
C ILE A 204 1.71 -10.10 -0.02
N ASN A 205 2.57 -10.84 -0.73
CA ASN A 205 3.74 -11.49 -0.14
C ASN A 205 4.75 -10.51 0.47
N LEU A 206 4.97 -9.35 -0.16
CA LEU A 206 5.85 -8.32 0.40
C LEU A 206 5.22 -7.66 1.62
N TYR A 207 3.89 -7.46 1.60
CA TYR A 207 3.15 -6.88 2.71
C TYR A 207 3.18 -7.78 3.95
N THR A 208 2.79 -9.05 3.82
CA THR A 208 2.79 -10.01 4.93
C THR A 208 4.20 -10.19 5.50
N ARG A 209 5.22 -10.27 4.64
CA ARG A 209 6.62 -10.36 5.08
C ARG A 209 7.09 -9.11 5.82
N ARG A 210 6.64 -7.92 5.39
CA ARG A 210 6.92 -6.67 6.09
C ARG A 210 6.27 -6.61 7.46
N PHE A 211 5.01 -7.04 7.54
CA PHE A 211 4.33 -7.13 8.82
C PHE A 211 5.07 -8.07 9.76
N ALA A 212 5.39 -9.29 9.31
CA ALA A 212 6.05 -10.30 10.13
C ALA A 212 7.40 -9.84 10.69
N LEU A 213 8.22 -9.17 9.87
CA LEU A 213 9.59 -8.78 10.27
C LEU A 213 9.70 -7.44 10.99
N ILE A 214 8.68 -6.59 10.90
CA ILE A 214 8.70 -5.25 11.47
C ILE A 214 7.53 -5.05 12.42
N SER A 215 6.30 -4.99 11.90
CA SER A 215 5.13 -4.60 12.70
C SER A 215 4.80 -5.61 13.79
N LYS A 216 4.91 -6.91 13.51
CA LYS A 216 4.72 -7.98 14.50
C LYS A 216 5.78 -7.89 15.61
N GLU A 217 7.04 -7.61 15.27
CA GLU A 217 8.10 -7.45 16.27
C GLU A 217 7.95 -6.15 17.09
N ILE A 218 7.49 -5.06 16.47
CA ILE A 218 7.11 -3.82 17.20
C ILE A 218 5.98 -4.14 18.18
N ALA A 219 4.92 -4.79 17.72
CA ALA A 219 3.80 -5.20 18.55
C ALA A 219 4.23 -6.11 19.70
N LYS A 220 5.02 -7.14 19.41
CA LYS A 220 5.55 -8.09 20.40
C LYS A 220 6.30 -7.42 21.53
N LYS A 221 7.11 -6.41 21.20
CA LYS A 221 7.92 -5.70 22.18
C LYS A 221 7.13 -4.63 22.93
N TYR A 222 6.30 -3.88 22.23
CA TYR A 222 5.73 -2.62 22.73
C TYR A 222 4.22 -2.64 22.95
N LEU A 223 3.46 -3.66 22.51
CA LEU A 223 2.05 -3.82 22.86
C LEU A 223 1.88 -4.78 24.03
N GLY A 224 1.27 -4.30 25.11
CA GLY A 224 0.89 -5.13 26.27
C GLY A 224 -0.14 -6.21 25.91
N ASN A 225 -0.94 -5.96 24.87
CA ASN A 225 -1.97 -6.87 24.37
C ASN A 225 -1.50 -7.79 23.23
N TYR A 226 -0.19 -7.88 22.95
CA TYR A 226 0.34 -8.65 21.80
C TYR A 226 -0.14 -10.10 21.72
N ALA A 227 -0.37 -10.77 22.85
CA ALA A 227 -0.84 -12.16 22.90
C ALA A 227 -2.13 -12.41 22.10
N ILE A 228 -2.92 -11.35 21.82
CA ILE A 228 -4.13 -11.41 20.97
C ILE A 228 -3.81 -11.86 19.54
N ILE A 229 -2.62 -11.53 19.01
CA ILE A 229 -2.24 -11.80 17.61
C ILE A 229 -1.05 -12.76 17.48
N ASP A 230 -0.59 -13.34 18.59
CA ASP A 230 0.60 -14.22 18.59
C ASP A 230 0.34 -15.53 17.85
N ASP A 231 -0.92 -16.00 17.89
CA ASP A 231 -1.41 -17.25 17.27
C ASP A 231 -1.71 -17.12 15.77
N LEU A 232 -1.67 -15.92 15.20
CA LEU A 232 -1.99 -15.70 13.79
C LEU A 232 -0.85 -16.17 12.88
N ASP A 233 -1.22 -17.02 11.91
CA ASP A 233 -0.37 -17.41 10.79
C ASP A 233 -0.32 -16.34 9.69
N ASP A 234 0.59 -16.50 8.74
CA ASP A 234 0.81 -15.53 7.66
C ASP A 234 -0.42 -15.33 6.78
N GLU A 235 -1.26 -16.36 6.63
CA GLU A 235 -2.50 -16.31 5.87
C GLU A 235 -3.52 -15.39 6.55
N ASN A 236 -3.80 -15.62 7.84
CA ASN A 236 -4.74 -14.79 8.58
C ASN A 236 -4.22 -13.36 8.76
N ILE A 237 -2.90 -13.17 8.92
CA ILE A 237 -2.30 -11.84 8.85
C ILE A 237 -2.58 -11.18 7.50
N GLY A 238 -2.36 -11.88 6.39
CA GLY A 238 -2.67 -11.38 5.04
C GLY A 238 -4.13 -10.97 4.89
N ARG A 239 -5.06 -11.79 5.41
CA ARG A 239 -6.49 -11.49 5.42
C ARG A 239 -6.80 -10.20 6.18
N LEU A 240 -6.31 -10.04 7.42
CA LEU A 240 -6.58 -8.85 8.23
C LEU A 240 -5.95 -7.59 7.67
N LEU A 241 -4.72 -7.68 7.14
CA LEU A 241 -4.06 -6.56 6.46
C LEU A 241 -4.83 -6.11 5.23
N LEU A 242 -5.36 -7.06 4.45
CA LEU A 242 -6.14 -6.75 3.25
C LEU A 242 -7.51 -6.15 3.57
N LEU A 243 -8.18 -6.61 4.63
CA LEU A 243 -9.44 -6.00 5.09
C LEU A 243 -9.23 -4.54 5.51
N TRP A 244 -8.17 -4.26 6.26
CA TRP A 244 -7.79 -2.89 6.59
C TRP A 244 -7.46 -2.08 5.33
N LEU A 245 -6.66 -2.62 4.41
CA LEU A 245 -6.24 -1.92 3.21
C LEU A 245 -7.42 -1.63 2.28
N ARG A 246 -8.37 -2.56 2.13
CA ARG A 246 -9.60 -2.33 1.36
C ARG A 246 -10.46 -1.25 2.00
N GLY A 247 -10.58 -1.25 3.33
CA GLY A 247 -11.29 -0.19 4.05
C GLY A 247 -10.65 1.18 3.88
N HIS A 248 -9.32 1.24 3.86
CA HIS A 248 -8.56 2.46 3.62
C HIS A 248 -8.81 2.98 2.20
N ASP A 249 -8.62 2.13 1.20
CA ASP A 249 -8.87 2.46 -0.22
C ASP A 249 -10.28 3.02 -0.43
N LEU A 250 -11.32 2.34 0.10
CA LEU A 250 -12.68 2.85 0.04
C LEU A 250 -12.86 4.19 0.77
N GLY A 251 -12.19 4.38 1.90
CA GLY A 251 -12.28 5.58 2.71
C GLY A 251 -11.85 6.85 1.97
N HIS A 252 -11.00 6.75 0.95
CA HIS A 252 -10.68 7.86 0.06
C HIS A 252 -11.93 8.41 -0.67
N PHE A 253 -12.86 7.53 -1.06
CA PHE A 253 -14.04 7.88 -1.86
C PHE A 253 -15.33 8.10 -1.05
N TYR A 254 -15.23 8.04 0.28
CA TYR A 254 -16.38 8.18 1.18
C TYR A 254 -16.66 9.64 1.53
N GLY A 255 -17.94 9.99 1.53
CA GLY A 255 -18.44 11.29 1.96
C GLY A 255 -18.36 12.36 0.87
N GLU A 256 -18.92 13.53 1.17
CA GLU A 256 -18.72 14.74 0.37
C GLU A 256 -17.33 15.32 0.67
N ASP A 257 -16.67 15.85 -0.36
CA ASP A 257 -15.40 16.56 -0.22
C ASP A 257 -15.58 18.00 -0.73
N LEU A 258 -16.15 18.85 0.11
CA LEU A 258 -16.18 20.29 -0.15
C LEU A 258 -14.84 20.95 0.22
N LEU A 259 -13.96 20.27 0.96
CA LEU A 259 -12.65 20.79 1.33
C LEU A 259 -11.74 21.00 0.11
N MET A 260 -11.85 20.13 -0.90
CA MET A 260 -11.12 20.28 -2.17
C MET A 260 -11.43 21.57 -2.94
N SER A 261 -12.53 22.26 -2.61
CA SER A 261 -12.86 23.58 -3.17
C SER A 261 -11.92 24.69 -2.67
N SER A 262 -11.29 24.47 -1.52
CA SER A 262 -10.46 25.45 -0.81
C SER A 262 -9.01 24.98 -0.64
N MET A 263 -8.76 23.66 -0.70
CA MET A 263 -7.43 23.08 -0.61
C MET A 263 -7.12 22.24 -1.85
N SER A 264 -5.91 22.36 -2.38
CA SER A 264 -5.47 21.57 -3.53
C SER A 264 -5.15 20.12 -3.13
N GLU A 265 -5.42 19.15 -4.02
CA GLU A 265 -4.94 17.76 -3.87
C GLU A 265 -3.40 17.66 -3.82
N LEU A 266 -2.68 18.70 -4.25
CA LEU A 266 -1.22 18.82 -4.14
C LEU A 266 -0.77 19.43 -2.80
N ASP A 267 -1.70 19.96 -2.00
CA ASP A 267 -1.38 20.46 -0.67
C ASP A 267 -1.12 19.30 0.28
N ARG A 268 0.02 19.37 0.97
CA ARG A 268 0.43 18.35 1.91
C ARG A 268 -0.54 18.23 3.10
N ALA A 269 -1.11 19.34 3.56
CA ALA A 269 -2.11 19.32 4.63
C ALA A 269 -3.37 18.55 4.22
N TYR A 270 -3.85 18.79 2.99
CA TYR A 270 -4.98 18.07 2.42
C TYR A 270 -4.67 16.57 2.29
N LEU A 271 -3.51 16.20 1.75
CA LEU A 271 -3.10 14.80 1.65
C LEU A 271 -3.03 14.09 3.02
N ILE A 272 -2.49 14.74 4.05
CA ILE A 272 -2.45 14.19 5.41
C ILE A 272 -3.87 13.94 5.94
N LEU A 273 -4.79 14.90 5.76
CA LEU A 273 -6.17 14.76 6.18
C LEU A 273 -6.91 13.68 5.39
N HIS A 274 -6.58 13.52 4.11
CA HIS A 274 -7.18 12.51 3.26
C HIS A 274 -6.75 11.09 3.64
N GLU A 275 -5.47 10.91 4.01
CA GLU A 275 -4.96 9.66 4.62
C GLU A 275 -5.58 9.41 6.01
N LEU A 276 -5.74 10.45 6.83
CA LEU A 276 -6.41 10.34 8.13
C LEU A 276 -7.85 9.87 7.98
N LYS A 277 -8.57 10.43 7.00
CA LYS A 277 -9.94 10.02 6.66
C LYS A 277 -9.98 8.56 6.25
N SER A 278 -9.13 8.12 5.33
CA SER A 278 -9.13 6.74 4.85
C SER A 278 -8.75 5.74 5.95
N ASP A 279 -7.70 6.02 6.72
CA ASP A 279 -7.25 5.17 7.82
C ASP A 279 -8.35 5.00 8.89
N ILE A 280 -8.98 6.10 9.34
CA ILE A 280 -9.99 6.02 10.39
C ILE A 280 -11.29 5.40 9.89
N LEU A 281 -11.68 5.64 8.65
CA LEU A 281 -12.85 4.99 8.05
C LEU A 281 -12.63 3.49 7.87
N SER A 282 -11.40 3.06 7.56
CA SER A 282 -11.06 1.64 7.55
C SER A 282 -11.35 0.99 8.90
N LEU A 283 -10.82 1.56 9.98
CA LEU A 283 -11.04 1.07 11.34
C LEU A 283 -12.51 1.14 11.76
N TYR A 284 -13.21 2.22 11.39
CA TYR A 284 -14.63 2.38 11.65
C TYR A 284 -15.45 1.28 10.97
N ASN A 285 -15.12 0.95 9.73
CA ASN A 285 -15.86 -0.02 8.91
C ASN A 285 -15.69 -1.47 9.38
N MET A 286 -14.59 -1.81 10.07
CA MET A 286 -14.35 -3.17 10.58
C MET A 286 -15.49 -3.68 11.47
N ARG A 287 -16.17 -2.80 12.23
CA ARG A 287 -17.32 -3.18 13.07
C ARG A 287 -18.45 -3.82 12.27
N PHE A 288 -18.65 -3.39 11.01
CA PHE A 288 -19.72 -3.92 10.15
C PHE A 288 -19.36 -5.29 9.57
N LEU A 289 -18.11 -5.73 9.74
CA LEU A 289 -17.64 -7.04 9.33
C LEU A 289 -17.68 -8.05 10.47
N ALA A 290 -17.96 -7.62 11.71
CA ALA A 290 -17.90 -8.44 12.92
C ALA A 290 -18.83 -9.66 12.86
N ASP A 291 -19.98 -9.51 12.20
CA ASP A 291 -20.94 -10.61 12.04
C ASP A 291 -20.61 -11.55 10.88
N ASP A 292 -19.57 -11.28 10.08
CA ASP A 292 -19.21 -12.04 8.88
C ASP A 292 -17.70 -12.30 8.76
N LEU A 293 -16.93 -11.35 8.23
CA LEU A 293 -15.51 -11.55 7.93
C LEU A 293 -14.60 -11.46 9.15
N LEU A 294 -15.05 -10.83 10.24
CA LEU A 294 -14.32 -10.60 11.48
C LEU A 294 -15.03 -11.21 12.72
N ARG A 295 -15.62 -12.40 12.56
CA ARG A 295 -16.32 -13.11 13.64
C ARG A 295 -15.44 -13.48 14.82
N GLY A 296 -16.04 -13.49 16.01
CA GLY A 296 -15.36 -13.92 17.24
C GLY A 296 -14.31 -12.89 17.70
N ASP A 297 -13.09 -13.35 17.96
CA ASP A 297 -11.97 -12.50 18.37
C ASP A 297 -11.27 -11.81 17.18
N LEU A 298 -11.67 -12.11 15.94
CA LEU A 298 -11.03 -11.57 14.74
C LEU A 298 -11.14 -10.04 14.61
N LEU A 299 -12.22 -9.42 15.10
CA LEU A 299 -12.33 -7.96 15.12
C LEU A 299 -11.23 -7.32 15.99
N ILE A 300 -11.05 -7.85 17.20
CA ILE A 300 -10.02 -7.37 18.14
C ILE A 300 -8.63 -7.65 17.57
N LYS A 301 -8.42 -8.81 16.94
CA LYS A 301 -7.19 -9.14 16.21
C LYS A 301 -6.93 -8.16 15.06
N ALA A 302 -7.94 -7.81 14.27
CA ALA A 302 -7.83 -6.84 13.18
C ALA A 302 -7.40 -5.46 13.71
N TYR A 303 -8.04 -4.96 14.76
CA TYR A 303 -7.62 -3.71 15.43
C TYR A 303 -6.19 -3.77 15.92
N THR A 304 -5.77 -4.90 16.50
CA THR A 304 -4.41 -5.08 17.00
C THR A 304 -3.37 -5.09 15.86
N VAL A 305 -3.68 -5.75 14.74
CA VAL A 305 -2.87 -5.74 13.52
C VAL A 305 -2.75 -4.32 12.95
N SER A 306 -3.85 -3.57 12.88
CA SER A 306 -3.83 -2.18 12.40
C SER A 306 -3.04 -1.25 13.32
N ILE A 307 -3.13 -1.40 14.65
CA ILE A 307 -2.32 -0.62 15.60
C ILE A 307 -0.83 -0.95 15.45
N ALA A 308 -0.48 -2.22 15.20
CA ALA A 308 0.90 -2.60 14.92
C ALA A 308 1.45 -1.92 13.65
N GLU A 309 0.65 -1.88 12.57
CA GLU A 309 1.00 -1.11 11.37
C GLU A 309 1.10 0.39 11.67
N MET A 310 0.16 0.97 12.42
CA MET A 310 0.19 2.39 12.83
C MET A 310 1.51 2.75 13.53
N PHE A 311 1.98 1.91 14.45
CA PHE A 311 3.28 2.11 15.10
C PHE A 311 4.46 2.01 14.13
N ARG A 312 4.41 1.10 13.16
CA ARG A 312 5.41 1.04 12.08
C ARG A 312 5.41 2.32 11.25
N TYR A 313 4.24 2.85 10.90
CA TYR A 313 4.11 4.12 10.19
C TYR A 313 4.77 5.25 10.99
N ILE A 314 4.32 5.49 12.23
CA ILE A 314 4.85 6.53 13.14
C ILE A 314 6.37 6.46 13.26
N ARG A 315 6.92 5.25 13.41
CA ARG A 315 8.37 5.00 13.55
C ARG A 315 9.20 5.56 12.38
N ARG A 316 8.62 5.76 11.19
CA ARG A 316 9.30 6.38 10.05
C ARG A 316 9.74 7.82 10.34
N GLY A 317 8.99 8.55 11.17
CA GLY A 317 9.18 9.98 11.43
C GLY A 317 8.85 10.83 10.20
N ARG A 318 9.31 12.10 10.20
CA ARG A 318 9.12 13.08 9.12
C ARG A 318 7.65 13.23 8.71
N PHE A 319 6.79 13.53 9.68
CA PHE A 319 5.33 13.46 9.52
C PHE A 319 4.84 14.30 8.34
N TRP A 320 5.32 15.54 8.20
CA TRP A 320 4.97 16.37 7.04
C TRP A 320 5.42 15.84 5.68
N SER A 321 6.53 15.07 5.61
CA SER A 321 6.99 14.50 4.35
C SER A 321 6.18 13.29 3.89
N TYR A 322 5.53 12.59 4.83
CA TYR A 322 4.89 11.30 4.59
C TYR A 322 3.44 11.33 5.13
N PRO A 323 2.44 11.60 4.27
CA PRO A 323 1.04 11.74 4.67
C PRO A 323 0.50 10.57 5.52
N ASP A 324 0.80 9.33 5.12
CA ASP A 324 0.46 8.10 5.84
C ASP A 324 1.03 8.05 7.28
N THR A 325 2.20 8.63 7.48
CA THR A 325 2.88 8.67 8.78
C THR A 325 2.29 9.74 9.69
N ALA A 326 1.96 10.91 9.13
CA ALA A 326 1.24 11.94 9.87
C ALA A 326 -0.16 11.46 10.25
N SER A 327 -0.89 10.81 9.33
CA SER A 327 -2.18 10.17 9.61
C SER A 327 -2.09 9.23 10.81
N ALA A 328 -1.17 8.26 10.76
CA ALA A 328 -0.95 7.32 11.86
C ALA A 328 -0.66 8.01 13.20
N PHE A 329 0.13 9.09 13.19
CA PHE A 329 0.43 9.87 14.40
C PHE A 329 -0.80 10.61 14.95
N LEU A 330 -1.61 11.23 14.08
CA LEU A 330 -2.84 11.93 14.46
C LEU A 330 -3.88 10.94 15.02
N THR A 331 -4.05 9.78 14.39
CA THR A 331 -4.90 8.70 14.89
C THR A 331 -4.42 8.25 16.28
N TYR A 332 -3.14 7.92 16.44
CA TYR A 332 -2.58 7.54 17.74
C TYR A 332 -2.85 8.60 18.81
N SER A 333 -2.59 9.87 18.50
CA SER A 333 -2.72 10.96 19.47
C SER A 333 -4.16 11.16 19.91
N TYR A 334 -5.12 11.02 18.99
CA TYR A 334 -6.55 11.05 19.32
C TYR A 334 -6.94 9.89 20.24
N LEU A 335 -6.56 8.66 19.87
CA LEU A 335 -6.87 7.46 20.67
C LEU A 335 -6.20 7.48 22.04
N ARG A 336 -5.03 8.12 22.16
CA ARG A 336 -4.37 8.34 23.44
C ARG A 336 -5.14 9.32 24.31
N ASP A 337 -5.55 10.46 23.77
CA ASP A 337 -6.28 11.48 24.53
C ASP A 337 -7.65 10.96 25.00
N GLY A 338 -8.32 10.11 24.20
CA GLY A 338 -9.54 9.40 24.61
C GLY A 338 -9.31 8.25 25.61
N GLY A 339 -8.05 7.85 25.82
CA GLY A 339 -7.65 6.80 26.75
C GLY A 339 -7.77 5.37 26.19
N SER A 340 -8.10 5.23 24.91
CA SER A 340 -8.12 3.96 24.19
C SER A 340 -6.72 3.34 24.03
N ILE A 341 -5.68 4.18 23.92
CA ILE A 341 -4.27 3.73 23.95
C ILE A 341 -3.57 4.41 25.11
N ARG A 342 -2.92 3.64 25.99
CA ARG A 342 -2.20 4.16 27.15
C ARG A 342 -0.78 3.62 27.19
N PHE A 343 0.21 4.50 27.35
CA PHE A 343 1.60 4.11 27.55
C PHE A 343 1.90 3.92 29.04
N ASP A 344 2.30 2.72 29.44
CA ASP A 344 2.81 2.43 30.77
C ASP A 344 4.34 2.63 30.81
N LYS A 345 4.77 3.65 31.54
CA LYS A 345 6.19 4.01 31.70
C LYS A 345 7.01 2.96 32.46
N LEU A 346 6.38 2.12 33.30
CA LEU A 346 7.10 1.11 34.07
C LEU A 346 7.47 -0.09 33.21
N THR A 347 6.56 -0.50 32.32
CA THR A 347 6.77 -1.63 31.41
C THR A 347 7.27 -1.22 30.04
N GLU A 348 7.24 0.07 29.73
CA GLU A 348 7.50 0.65 28.40
C GLU A 348 6.58 0.06 27.31
N LYS A 349 5.33 -0.25 27.67
CA LYS A 349 4.34 -0.83 26.76
C LYS A 349 3.10 0.03 26.60
N PHE A 350 2.51 -0.04 25.42
CA PHE A 350 1.20 0.50 25.09
C PHE A 350 0.12 -0.55 25.37
N HIS A 351 -0.94 -0.12 26.04
CA HIS A 351 -2.11 -0.93 26.34
C HIS A 351 -3.32 -0.38 25.60
N VAL A 352 -4.10 -1.27 25.01
CA VAL A 352 -5.30 -0.93 24.24
C VAL A 352 -6.54 -1.31 25.04
N ASP A 353 -7.47 -0.36 25.16
CA ASP A 353 -8.81 -0.55 25.72
C ASP A 353 -9.80 -0.65 24.54
N TYR A 354 -10.11 -1.87 24.13
CA TYR A 354 -10.91 -2.13 22.92
C TYR A 354 -12.37 -1.68 23.06
N ASP A 355 -12.92 -1.66 24.27
CA ASP A 355 -14.27 -1.17 24.53
C ASP A 355 -14.37 0.34 24.25
N ARG A 356 -13.33 1.10 24.61
CA ARG A 356 -13.22 2.53 24.30
C ARG A 356 -12.80 2.79 22.85
N LEU A 357 -11.97 1.92 22.30
CA LEU A 357 -11.37 2.08 20.98
C LEU A 357 -12.43 2.34 19.90
N GLU A 358 -13.50 1.55 19.86
CA GLU A 358 -14.56 1.72 18.85
C GLU A 358 -15.29 3.06 18.95
N THR A 359 -15.46 3.57 20.18
CA THR A 359 -16.09 4.86 20.44
C THR A 359 -15.19 6.01 19.96
N ASP A 360 -13.90 5.96 20.28
CA ASP A 360 -12.96 6.99 19.85
C ASP A 360 -12.75 6.97 18.32
N ILE A 361 -12.71 5.77 17.71
CA ILE A 361 -12.69 5.62 16.25
C ILE A 361 -13.91 6.28 15.61
N GLU A 362 -15.11 6.04 16.16
CA GLU A 362 -16.35 6.63 15.65
C GLU A 362 -16.35 8.16 15.74
N ASN A 363 -15.87 8.69 16.86
CA ASN A 363 -15.83 10.14 17.06
C ASN A 363 -14.84 10.81 16.11
N LEU A 364 -13.64 10.24 15.94
CA LEU A 364 -12.66 10.76 14.99
C LEU A 364 -13.15 10.62 13.54
N ALA A 365 -13.78 9.50 13.18
CA ALA A 365 -14.34 9.30 11.85
C ALA A 365 -15.40 10.36 11.51
N LYS A 366 -16.31 10.66 12.44
CA LYS A 366 -17.29 11.74 12.27
C LYS A 366 -16.63 13.10 12.14
N GLU A 367 -15.71 13.42 13.04
CA GLU A 367 -15.01 14.72 13.04
C GLU A 367 -14.30 14.96 11.69
N VAL A 368 -13.55 13.96 11.20
CA VAL A 368 -12.82 14.08 9.94
C VAL A 368 -13.79 14.17 8.76
N VAL A 369 -14.82 13.32 8.70
CA VAL A 369 -15.80 13.37 7.59
C VAL A 369 -16.54 14.70 7.58
N ASP A 370 -16.92 15.27 8.73
CA ASP A 370 -17.57 16.57 8.81
C ASP A 370 -16.68 17.71 8.31
N ILE A 371 -15.36 17.66 8.58
CA ILE A 371 -14.39 18.63 8.04
C ILE A 371 -14.41 18.62 6.51
N PHE A 372 -14.38 17.43 5.90
CA PHE A 372 -14.43 17.27 4.45
C PHE A 372 -15.78 17.72 3.87
N ALA A 373 -16.88 17.27 4.47
CA ALA A 373 -18.23 17.56 4.00
C ALA A 373 -18.59 19.04 4.11
N LEU A 374 -18.09 19.76 5.11
CA LEU A 374 -18.36 21.18 5.32
C LEU A 374 -17.32 22.11 4.68
N GLY A 375 -16.21 21.57 4.18
CA GLY A 375 -15.08 22.35 3.67
C GLY A 375 -14.40 23.21 4.75
N GLY A 376 -14.35 22.71 5.98
CA GLY A 376 -13.88 23.46 7.15
C GLY A 376 -12.36 23.63 7.22
N VAL A 377 -11.78 24.58 6.49
CA VAL A 377 -10.32 24.82 6.47
C VAL A 377 -9.77 25.14 7.86
N ALA A 378 -10.48 25.93 8.66
CA ALA A 378 -10.02 26.28 10.01
C ALA A 378 -10.08 25.08 10.96
N GLU A 379 -11.08 24.21 10.81
CA GLU A 379 -11.22 22.96 11.55
C GLU A 379 -10.12 21.96 11.14
N ALA A 380 -9.84 21.86 9.84
CA ALA A 380 -8.75 21.08 9.26
C ALA A 380 -7.39 21.48 9.86
N ASP A 381 -7.07 22.77 9.84
CA ASP A 381 -5.83 23.30 10.42
C ASP A 381 -5.74 23.03 11.94
N ARG A 382 -6.87 23.15 12.65
CA ARG A 382 -6.91 22.85 14.10
C ARG A 382 -6.71 21.37 14.39
N LEU A 383 -7.27 20.47 13.58
CA LEU A 383 -7.09 19.03 13.76
C LEU A 383 -5.64 18.62 13.46
N LEU A 384 -5.06 19.11 12.36
CA LEU A 384 -3.68 18.83 11.96
C LEU A 384 -2.67 19.24 13.03
N ASN A 385 -2.90 20.38 13.69
CA ASN A 385 -1.94 20.96 14.64
C ASN A 385 -2.34 20.78 16.11
N ARG A 386 -3.34 19.93 16.41
CA ARG A 386 -3.88 19.73 17.77
C ARG A 386 -2.83 19.31 18.78
N TRP A 387 -1.83 18.54 18.35
CA TRP A 387 -0.77 17.97 19.21
C TRP A 387 0.60 18.59 18.96
N GLY A 388 0.65 19.75 18.30
CA GLY A 388 1.87 20.45 17.88
C GLY A 388 1.89 20.70 16.38
N ASP A 389 2.82 21.54 15.90
CA ASP A 389 2.97 21.80 14.47
C ASP A 389 3.42 20.52 13.75
N VAL A 390 2.55 19.96 12.90
CA VAL A 390 2.81 18.73 12.15
C VAL A 390 4.01 18.85 11.21
N ARG A 391 4.43 20.08 10.87
CA ARG A 391 5.64 20.38 10.07
C ARG A 391 6.91 20.15 10.85
N GLU A 392 6.87 20.32 12.17
CA GLU A 392 8.01 20.18 13.08
C GLU A 392 8.04 18.80 13.76
N LEU A 393 6.86 18.22 14.01
CA LEU A 393 6.73 16.93 14.69
C LEU A 393 7.39 15.78 13.89
N GLY A 394 8.15 14.95 14.61
CA GLY A 394 8.84 13.81 14.02
C GLY A 394 10.00 14.18 13.07
N LEU A 395 10.35 15.47 12.93
CA LEU A 395 11.47 15.91 12.09
C LEU A 395 12.82 15.53 12.69
N HIS A 396 12.97 15.75 14.01
CA HIS A 396 14.22 15.50 14.72
C HIS A 396 14.14 14.31 15.67
N ASP A 397 13.00 14.12 16.33
CA ASP A 397 12.77 13.04 17.28
C ASP A 397 11.27 12.73 17.38
N LEU A 398 10.93 11.54 17.87
CA LEU A 398 9.56 11.17 18.20
C LEU A 398 9.15 11.78 19.55
N PRO A 399 7.85 12.05 19.77
CA PRO A 399 7.35 12.41 21.09
C PRO A 399 7.76 11.40 22.17
N ASP A 400 7.94 11.85 23.42
CA ASP A 400 8.64 11.10 24.48
C ASP A 400 8.20 9.64 24.65
N GLU A 401 6.90 9.37 24.72
CA GLU A 401 6.36 8.01 24.86
C GLU A 401 6.54 7.14 23.61
N LEU A 402 6.60 7.77 22.42
CA LEU A 402 6.81 7.08 21.14
C LEU A 402 8.29 6.82 20.86
N LYS A 403 9.23 7.36 21.65
CA LYS A 403 10.67 7.13 21.48
C LYS A 403 11.06 5.67 21.59
N VAL A 404 10.27 4.86 22.32
CA VAL A 404 10.48 3.41 22.38
C VAL A 404 10.39 2.74 21.00
N LEU A 405 9.66 3.34 20.06
CA LEU A 405 9.54 2.85 18.68
C LEU A 405 10.82 3.10 17.86
N ASP A 406 11.72 4.01 18.26
CA ASP A 406 13.06 4.19 17.66
C ASP A 406 14.06 3.08 18.08
N ASP A 407 13.55 1.85 18.14
CA ASP A 407 14.29 0.66 18.49
C ASP A 407 15.07 0.13 17.29
N THR A 408 16.39 0.19 17.36
CA THR A 408 17.27 -0.29 16.29
C THR A 408 17.52 -1.80 16.31
N SER A 409 16.95 -2.54 17.27
CA SER A 409 16.98 -4.01 17.24
C SER A 409 16.00 -4.60 16.21
N ILE A 410 14.93 -3.87 15.90
CA ILE A 410 13.97 -4.22 14.85
C ILE A 410 14.41 -3.54 13.53
N PRO A 411 14.37 -4.20 12.37
CA PRO A 411 14.68 -3.54 11.10
C PRO A 411 13.70 -2.39 10.80
N HIS A 412 14.19 -1.32 10.16
CA HIS A 412 13.36 -0.20 9.69
C HIS A 412 12.86 -0.42 8.27
N TYR A 413 13.68 -1.11 7.46
CA TYR A 413 13.42 -1.36 6.05
C TYR A 413 13.68 -2.82 5.72
N ILE A 414 13.07 -3.27 4.63
CA ILE A 414 13.27 -4.60 4.07
C ILE A 414 13.70 -4.44 2.62
N ASP A 415 14.72 -5.20 2.27
CA ASP A 415 15.08 -5.45 0.89
C ASP A 415 14.80 -6.91 0.55
N PHE A 416 14.58 -7.19 -0.73
CA PHE A 416 14.19 -8.53 -1.18
C PHE A 416 15.21 -9.07 -2.17
N ASN A 417 15.72 -10.24 -1.85
CA ASN A 417 16.51 -11.04 -2.76
C ASN A 417 15.58 -12.00 -3.51
N PHE A 418 15.36 -11.73 -4.79
CA PHE A 418 14.36 -12.45 -5.58
C PHE A 418 14.94 -13.73 -6.19
N ILE A 419 15.06 -14.78 -5.38
CA ILE A 419 15.59 -16.10 -5.79
C ILE A 419 14.86 -16.66 -7.03
N THR A 420 13.54 -16.47 -7.10
CA THR A 420 12.72 -16.89 -8.24
C THR A 420 13.20 -16.25 -9.55
N LYS A 421 13.47 -14.94 -9.54
CA LYS A 421 13.99 -14.22 -10.71
C LYS A 421 15.33 -14.81 -11.13
N ASP A 422 16.25 -14.97 -10.17
CA ASP A 422 17.59 -15.45 -10.45
C ASP A 422 17.57 -16.88 -11.02
N ARG A 423 16.73 -17.76 -10.46
CA ARG A 423 16.50 -19.13 -10.94
C ARG A 423 16.07 -19.12 -12.43
N ILE A 424 15.08 -18.31 -12.79
CA ILE A 424 14.55 -18.24 -14.17
C ILE A 424 15.57 -17.65 -15.15
N LEU A 425 16.30 -16.60 -14.76
CA LEU A 425 17.31 -15.95 -15.60
C LEU A 425 18.51 -16.86 -15.85
N LEU A 426 18.95 -17.61 -14.83
CA LEU A 426 20.07 -18.54 -14.92
C LEU A 426 19.70 -19.89 -15.53
N GLY A 427 18.41 -20.17 -15.69
CA GLY A 427 17.92 -21.45 -16.20
C GLY A 427 18.14 -22.61 -15.23
N TYR A 428 18.28 -22.31 -13.93
CA TYR A 428 18.27 -23.33 -12.89
C TYR A 428 16.83 -23.76 -12.63
N ASP A 429 16.63 -25.05 -12.39
CA ASP A 429 15.32 -25.70 -12.31
C ASP A 429 14.96 -26.16 -10.90
#